data_AF-A0A349QUH2-F1
#
_entry.id   AF-A0A349QUH2-F1
#
_cell.length_a   1.000
_cell.length_b   1.000
_cell.length_c   1.000
_cell.angle_alpha   90.00
_cell.angle_beta   90.00
_cell.angle_gamma   90.00
#
_symmetry.space_group_name_H-M   'P 1'
#
loop_
_entity.id
_entity.type
_entity.pdbx_description
1 polymer ?
#
loop_
_entity_poly.entity_id
_entity_poly.type
_entity_poly.pdbx_seq_one_letter_code
_entity_poly.pdbx_strand_id
1 'polypeptide(L)'
;MEEGLPKLEKQGFKRSPFSTSWFGWNAGINCYIFEIGRLLNNSILENLNVYINRDDRWIQIYLNIFKLSPAVENIEQLKELNGINFGIPPNSLTKMRLREDGNKGIVLINELFSPHYKLGISFSSNGFQREVEKLKNLISSDMQNIGFFIEKWHSIYQVSVTDWNGNRK
;
A
#
# COMPACT_ATOMS: atom_id res chain seq x y z
N MET A 1 3.46 4.72 10.39
CA MET A 1 2.38 3.72 10.18
C MET A 1 1.49 3.54 11.39
N GLU A 2 1.94 3.86 12.61
CA GLU A 2 1.15 3.80 13.85
C GLU A 2 -0.21 4.53 13.74
N GLU A 3 -0.27 5.67 13.06
CA GLU A 3 -1.53 6.42 12.86
C GLU A 3 -2.40 5.90 11.71
N GLY A 4 -1.81 5.23 10.72
CA GLY A 4 -2.50 4.78 9.52
C GLY A 4 -3.06 3.36 9.64
N LEU A 5 -2.31 2.46 10.28
CA LEU A 5 -2.68 1.06 10.41
C LEU A 5 -4.02 0.87 11.15
N PRO A 6 -4.30 1.54 12.29
CA PRO A 6 -5.60 1.42 12.96
C PRO A 6 -6.78 1.89 12.10
N LYS A 7 -6.54 2.82 11.15
CA LYS A 7 -7.58 3.29 10.22
C LYS A 7 -7.88 2.24 9.15
N LEU A 8 -6.85 1.55 8.66
CA LEU A 8 -6.99 0.42 7.75
C LEU A 8 -7.68 -0.77 8.45
N GLU A 9 -7.29 -1.09 9.68
CA GLU A 9 -7.86 -2.20 10.46
C GLU A 9 -9.37 -2.05 10.68
N LYS A 10 -9.84 -0.83 10.96
CA LYS A 10 -11.28 -0.52 11.04
C LYS A 10 -12.04 -0.80 9.75
N GLN A 11 -11.35 -0.89 8.62
CA GLN A 11 -11.91 -1.16 7.28
C GLN A 11 -11.64 -2.61 6.81
N GLY A 12 -11.21 -3.49 7.72
CA GLY A 12 -11.03 -4.92 7.48
C GLY A 12 -9.65 -5.31 6.94
N PHE A 13 -8.72 -4.36 6.80
CA PHE A 13 -7.33 -4.68 6.48
C PHE A 13 -6.63 -5.31 7.68
N LYS A 14 -5.73 -6.25 7.40
CA LYS A 14 -4.89 -6.92 8.39
C LYS A 14 -3.49 -7.09 7.81
N ARG A 15 -2.54 -7.52 8.64
CA ARG A 15 -1.25 -8.01 8.13
C ARG A 15 -1.51 -9.03 7.01
N SER A 16 -0.74 -8.90 5.93
CA SER A 16 -0.77 -9.83 4.79
C SER A 16 -0.68 -11.27 5.29
N PRO A 17 -1.54 -12.19 4.80
CA PRO A 17 -1.61 -13.54 5.33
C PRO A 17 -0.39 -14.37 4.94
N PHE A 18 0.22 -14.13 3.77
CA PHE A 18 1.23 -15.01 3.17
C PHE A 18 2.45 -15.24 4.05
N SER A 19 3.03 -16.44 3.96
CA SER A 19 4.21 -16.85 4.73
C SER A 19 5.46 -16.02 4.39
N THR A 20 5.51 -15.50 3.16
CA THR A 20 6.59 -14.63 2.68
C THR A 20 6.37 -13.14 3.00
N SER A 21 5.33 -12.80 3.75
CA SER A 21 4.98 -11.40 4.02
C SER A 21 5.89 -10.72 5.04
N TRP A 22 6.27 -9.49 4.73
CA TRP A 22 7.08 -8.65 5.61
C TRP A 22 6.22 -7.70 6.45
N PHE A 23 6.54 -7.60 7.74
CA PHE A 23 5.87 -6.69 8.65
C PHE A 23 6.84 -6.21 9.75
N GLY A 24 7.64 -5.20 9.44
CA GLY A 24 8.64 -4.65 10.34
C GLY A 24 9.93 -4.23 9.65
N TRP A 25 11.01 -4.17 10.44
CA TRP A 25 12.35 -3.81 9.95
C TRP A 25 12.97 -4.93 9.12
N ASN A 26 13.47 -4.59 7.94
CA ASN A 26 14.31 -5.45 7.12
C ASN A 26 15.73 -4.87 7.04
N ALA A 27 16.67 -5.52 7.73
CA ALA A 27 18.06 -5.08 7.78
C ALA A 27 18.80 -5.24 6.44
N GLY A 28 18.44 -6.22 5.61
CA GLY A 28 19.11 -6.50 4.34
C GLY A 28 18.93 -5.40 3.29
N ILE A 29 17.80 -4.68 3.37
CA ILE A 29 17.49 -3.54 2.49
C ILE A 29 17.32 -2.21 3.24
N ASN A 30 17.70 -2.17 4.52
CA ASN A 30 17.69 -0.97 5.38
C ASN A 30 16.36 -0.19 5.36
N CYS A 31 15.23 -0.91 5.42
CA CYS A 31 13.90 -0.30 5.34
C CYS A 31 12.87 -1.00 6.25
N TYR A 32 11.85 -0.25 6.69
CA TYR A 32 10.64 -0.86 7.22
C TYR A 32 9.68 -1.21 6.09
N ILE A 33 9.16 -2.43 6.14
CA ILE A 33 8.17 -2.94 5.19
C ILE A 33 6.91 -3.31 5.96
N PHE A 34 5.75 -2.86 5.50
CA PHE A 34 4.47 -3.34 5.99
C PHE A 34 3.63 -3.84 4.82
N GLU A 35 3.40 -5.15 4.79
CA GLU A 35 2.46 -5.78 3.87
C GLU A 35 1.14 -6.00 4.57
N ILE A 36 0.10 -5.38 4.03
CA ILE A 36 -1.24 -5.30 4.62
C ILE A 36 -2.22 -5.69 3.52
N GLY A 37 -3.25 -6.47 3.84
CA GLY A 37 -4.26 -6.83 2.86
C GLY A 37 -5.63 -7.05 3.47
N ARG A 38 -6.64 -7.04 2.61
CA ARG A 38 -7.98 -7.54 2.94
C ARG A 38 -8.54 -8.36 1.79
N LEU A 39 -9.44 -9.27 2.15
CA LEU A 39 -10.20 -10.07 1.20
C LEU A 39 -11.64 -9.59 1.21
N LEU A 40 -12.15 -9.21 0.04
CA LEU A 40 -13.55 -8.85 -0.19
C LEU A 40 -14.24 -9.92 -1.01
N ASN A 41 -15.51 -10.20 -0.70
CA ASN A 41 -16.37 -11.11 -1.45
C ASN A 41 -15.69 -12.44 -1.80
N ASN A 42 -14.88 -12.97 -0.87
CA ASN A 42 -14.19 -14.26 -0.99
C ASN A 42 -13.25 -14.38 -2.19
N SER A 43 -12.94 -13.29 -2.91
CA SER A 43 -12.20 -13.38 -4.17
C SER A 43 -11.40 -12.14 -4.53
N ILE A 44 -11.72 -10.96 -4.02
CA ILE A 44 -10.96 -9.76 -4.32
C ILE A 44 -9.94 -9.53 -3.22
N LEU A 45 -8.66 -9.67 -3.55
CA LEU A 45 -7.54 -9.40 -2.67
C LEU A 45 -7.01 -8.00 -2.95
N GLU A 46 -7.21 -7.10 -1.99
CA GLU A 46 -6.61 -5.76 -2.02
C GLU A 46 -5.35 -5.76 -1.15
N ASN A 47 -4.21 -5.49 -1.78
CA ASN A 47 -2.90 -5.49 -1.13
C ASN A 47 -2.31 -4.08 -1.07
N LEU A 48 -1.81 -3.73 0.11
CA LEU A 48 -1.05 -2.54 0.39
C LEU A 48 0.38 -2.92 0.78
N ASN A 49 1.36 -2.33 0.12
CA ASN A 49 2.77 -2.44 0.49
C ASN A 49 3.29 -1.05 0.88
N VAL A 50 3.78 -0.93 2.11
CA VAL A 50 4.41 0.29 2.62
C VAL A 50 5.90 0.08 2.74
N TYR A 51 6.68 1.02 2.22
CA TYR A 51 8.13 1.06 2.35
C TYR A 51 8.56 2.38 2.98
N ILE A 52 9.37 2.30 4.03
CA ILE A 52 9.98 3.43 4.71
C ILE A 52 11.49 3.16 4.76
N ASN A 53 12.23 3.73 3.83
CA ASN A 53 13.69 3.57 3.79
C ASN A 53 14.33 4.52 4.81
N ARG A 54 15.36 4.05 5.52
CA ARG A 54 16.04 4.86 6.55
C ARG A 54 16.64 6.15 6.00
N ASP A 55 17.19 6.08 4.80
CA ASP A 55 17.93 7.18 4.17
C ASP A 55 17.06 7.97 3.18
N ASP A 56 15.75 7.72 3.18
CA ASP A 56 14.78 8.40 2.34
C ASP A 56 13.75 9.15 3.19
N ARG A 57 13.39 10.34 2.75
CA ARG A 57 12.31 11.13 3.37
C ARG A 57 10.94 10.73 2.86
N TRP A 58 10.87 9.90 1.82
CA TRP A 58 9.63 9.41 1.25
C TRP A 58 9.15 8.15 1.95
N ILE A 59 7.86 8.13 2.27
CA ILE A 59 7.11 6.91 2.57
C ILE A 59 6.40 6.52 1.28
N GLN A 60 6.63 5.28 0.83
CA GLN A 60 6.01 4.78 -0.39
C GLN A 60 4.89 3.83 0.00
N ILE A 61 3.66 4.16 -0.37
CA ILE A 61 2.49 3.30 -0.15
C ILE A 61 1.97 2.89 -1.52
N TYR A 62 1.89 1.59 -1.76
CA TYR A 62 1.44 1.04 -3.02
C TYR A 62 0.19 0.19 -2.83
N LEU A 63 -0.75 0.31 -3.76
CA LEU A 63 -1.96 -0.51 -3.86
C LEU A 63 -1.86 -1.43 -5.07
N ASN A 64 -2.25 -2.69 -4.90
CA ASN A 64 -2.49 -3.61 -6.00
C ASN A 64 -3.69 -4.51 -5.69
N ILE A 65 -4.49 -4.82 -6.70
CA ILE A 65 -5.77 -5.53 -6.52
C ILE A 65 -5.83 -6.74 -7.45
N PHE A 66 -6.21 -7.89 -6.89
CA PHE A 66 -6.28 -9.17 -7.59
C PHE A 66 -7.63 -9.84 -7.40
N LYS A 67 -8.04 -10.64 -8.38
CA LYS A 67 -9.16 -11.57 -8.28
C LYS A 67 -8.63 -12.99 -8.14
N LEU A 68 -8.78 -13.57 -6.96
CA LEU A 68 -8.45 -14.96 -6.69
C LEU A 68 -9.46 -15.90 -7.37
N SER A 69 -8.93 -16.89 -8.05
CA SER A 69 -9.67 -17.98 -8.68
C SER A 69 -8.94 -19.30 -8.42
N PRO A 70 -9.56 -20.28 -7.73
CA PRO A 70 -10.91 -20.24 -7.18
C PRO A 70 -11.07 -19.23 -6.03
N ALA A 71 -12.31 -18.91 -5.67
CA ALA A 71 -12.60 -18.11 -4.48
C ALA A 71 -12.10 -18.83 -3.21
N VAL A 72 -11.73 -18.05 -2.19
CA VAL A 72 -11.32 -18.54 -0.88
C VAL A 72 -12.38 -18.18 0.15
N GLU A 73 -12.62 -19.06 1.12
CA GLU A 73 -13.62 -18.84 2.17
C GLU A 73 -13.24 -17.68 3.09
N ASN A 74 -11.93 -17.48 3.33
CA ASN A 74 -11.40 -16.40 4.14
C ASN A 74 -9.91 -16.18 3.87
N ILE A 75 -9.38 -15.05 4.36
CA ILE A 75 -7.98 -14.65 4.17
C ILE A 75 -6.97 -15.58 4.87
N GLU A 76 -7.40 -16.33 5.90
CA GLU A 76 -6.53 -17.21 6.67
C GLU A 76 -6.07 -18.43 5.86
N GLN A 77 -6.85 -18.83 4.84
CA GLN A 77 -6.48 -19.90 3.91
C GLN A 77 -5.21 -19.57 3.10
N LEU A 78 -4.83 -18.30 3.04
CA LEU A 78 -3.63 -17.84 2.33
C LEU A 78 -2.36 -17.88 3.19
N LYS A 79 -2.46 -18.25 4.48
CA LYS A 79 -1.35 -18.09 5.44
C LYS A 79 -0.07 -18.85 5.10
N GLU A 80 -0.22 -20.11 4.71
CA GLU A 80 0.92 -20.97 4.39
C GLU A 80 1.41 -20.81 2.94
N LEU A 81 0.72 -19.99 2.14
CA LEU A 81 1.03 -19.81 0.73
C LEU A 81 2.13 -18.79 0.51
N ASN A 82 2.85 -18.97 -0.59
CA ASN A 82 3.88 -18.04 -1.02
C ASN A 82 3.24 -16.87 -1.78
N GLY A 83 3.43 -15.66 -1.25
CA GLY A 83 2.87 -14.43 -1.82
C GLY A 83 3.77 -13.69 -2.80
N ILE A 84 4.99 -14.18 -3.07
CA ILE A 84 6.01 -13.45 -3.86
C ILE A 84 5.48 -13.06 -5.24
N ASN A 85 4.74 -13.95 -5.90
CA ASN A 85 4.24 -13.71 -7.26
C ASN A 85 3.29 -12.49 -7.35
N PHE A 86 2.62 -12.10 -6.27
CA PHE A 86 1.80 -10.88 -6.26
C PHE A 86 2.64 -9.60 -6.34
N GLY A 87 3.91 -9.66 -5.94
CA GLY A 87 4.82 -8.52 -5.87
C GLY A 87 5.77 -8.35 -7.07
N ILE A 88 5.83 -9.32 -7.98
CA ILE A 88 6.77 -9.34 -9.12
C ILE A 88 6.05 -9.28 -10.47
N PRO A 89 6.74 -8.93 -11.58
CA PRO A 89 6.14 -8.97 -12.90
C PRO A 89 5.62 -10.37 -13.25
N PRO A 90 4.49 -10.48 -13.97
CA PRO A 90 3.73 -9.37 -14.54
C PRO A 90 2.73 -8.72 -13.57
N ASN A 91 2.49 -9.29 -12.39
CA ASN A 91 1.51 -8.80 -11.41
C ASN A 91 1.84 -7.44 -10.81
N SER A 92 3.13 -7.11 -10.70
CA SER A 92 3.56 -5.79 -10.24
C SER A 92 3.25 -4.66 -11.22
N LEU A 93 2.89 -4.95 -12.48
CA LEU A 93 2.62 -3.93 -13.50
C LEU A 93 1.34 -3.11 -13.24
N THR A 94 0.43 -3.64 -12.41
CA THR A 94 -0.79 -2.94 -11.99
C THR A 94 -0.64 -2.31 -10.61
N LYS A 95 0.55 -2.30 -10.03
CA LYS A 95 0.82 -1.65 -8.74
C LYS A 95 0.73 -0.13 -8.92
N MET A 96 -0.02 0.54 -8.04
CA MET A 96 -0.21 1.99 -8.05
C MET A 96 0.34 2.59 -6.76
N ARG A 97 1.31 3.50 -6.87
CA ARG A 97 1.77 4.33 -5.77
C ARG A 97 0.72 5.38 -5.45
N LEU A 98 0.24 5.37 -4.22
CA LEU A 98 -0.74 6.35 -3.76
C LEU A 98 -0.15 7.77 -3.88
N ARG A 99 -0.98 8.71 -4.34
CA ARG A 99 -0.67 10.13 -4.58
C ARG A 99 0.32 10.47 -5.70
N GLU A 100 1.20 9.55 -6.07
CA GLU A 100 2.10 9.73 -7.23
C GLU A 100 1.49 9.22 -8.53
N ASP A 101 0.88 8.02 -8.49
CA ASP A 101 0.39 7.37 -9.70
C ASP A 101 -1.07 7.73 -10.00
N GLY A 102 -1.42 7.65 -11.29
CA GLY A 102 -2.80 7.77 -11.75
C GLY A 102 -3.30 9.18 -12.05
N ASN A 103 -2.44 10.19 -12.03
CA ASN A 103 -2.77 11.51 -12.58
C ASN A 103 -2.47 11.54 -14.09
N LYS A 104 -3.32 10.89 -14.89
CA LYS A 104 -3.31 11.12 -16.35
C LYS A 104 -3.82 12.54 -16.61
N GLY A 105 -2.89 13.50 -16.72
CA GLY A 105 -3.18 14.81 -17.30
C GLY A 105 -3.08 16.04 -16.39
N ILE A 106 -2.37 15.99 -15.27
CA ILE A 106 -2.27 17.14 -14.36
C ILE A 106 -0.93 17.88 -14.49
N VAL A 107 -1.05 19.17 -14.78
CA VAL A 107 -0.04 20.22 -15.02
C VAL A 107 0.96 20.33 -13.86
N LEU A 108 2.25 20.53 -14.17
CA LEU A 108 3.41 20.73 -13.26
C LEU A 108 3.11 21.52 -11.97
N ILE A 109 2.17 22.48 -12.00
CA ILE A 109 1.76 23.27 -10.82
C ILE A 109 1.12 22.42 -9.72
N ASN A 110 0.36 21.39 -10.06
CA ASN A 110 -0.30 20.55 -9.06
C ASN A 110 0.67 19.57 -8.42
N GLU A 111 1.76 19.17 -9.10
CA GLU A 111 2.85 18.41 -8.49
C GLU A 111 3.61 19.25 -7.44
N LEU A 112 3.69 20.59 -7.64
CA LEU A 112 4.38 21.47 -6.70
C LEU A 112 3.60 21.71 -5.39
N PHE A 113 2.27 21.60 -5.42
CA PHE A 113 1.40 21.90 -4.27
C PHE A 113 0.61 20.71 -3.75
N SER A 114 0.69 19.54 -4.40
CA SER A 114 0.01 18.35 -3.91
C SER A 114 0.67 17.86 -2.61
N PRO A 115 -0.11 17.40 -1.63
CA PRO A 115 0.47 16.76 -0.47
C PRO A 115 1.09 15.42 -0.87
N HIS A 116 2.31 15.18 -0.40
CA HIS A 116 3.08 13.96 -0.63
C HIS A 116 3.38 13.27 0.69
N TYR A 117 3.57 11.95 0.64
CA TYR A 117 4.10 11.20 1.79
C TYR A 117 5.61 11.42 1.94
N LYS A 118 6.01 12.66 2.20
CA LYS A 118 7.40 13.08 2.29
C LYS A 118 7.60 13.92 3.53
N LEU A 119 8.64 13.61 4.30
CA LEU A 119 9.03 14.43 5.42
C LEU A 119 9.69 15.73 4.94
N GLY A 120 9.12 16.87 5.36
CA GLY A 120 9.65 18.19 5.06
C GLY A 120 11.04 18.42 5.66
N ILE A 121 11.77 19.41 5.14
CA ILE A 121 13.05 19.84 5.72
C ILE A 121 12.74 20.78 6.88
N SER A 122 13.40 20.57 8.02
CA SER A 122 13.28 21.40 9.20
C SER A 122 14.65 21.67 9.83
N PHE A 123 14.86 22.91 10.30
CA PHE A 123 16.12 23.32 10.94
C PHE A 123 16.02 23.40 12.48
N SER A 124 14.91 22.94 13.06
CA SER A 124 14.72 22.90 14.51
C SER A 124 13.93 21.65 14.91
N SER A 125 14.12 21.19 16.16
CA SER A 125 13.38 20.04 16.69
C SER A 125 11.86 20.26 16.67
N ASN A 126 11.41 21.49 16.97
CA ASN A 126 9.99 21.85 16.91
C ASN A 126 9.47 21.85 15.47
N GLY A 127 10.27 22.31 14.51
CA GLY A 127 9.94 22.25 13.09
C GLY A 127 9.82 20.80 12.61
N PHE A 128 10.76 19.95 13.02
CA PHE A 128 10.77 18.53 12.69
C PHE A 128 9.51 17.83 13.19
N GLN A 129 9.15 18.04 14.46
CA GLN A 129 7.94 17.45 15.03
C GLN A 129 6.67 17.92 14.30
N ARG A 130 6.60 19.19 13.88
CA ARG A 130 5.48 19.68 13.06
C ARG A 130 5.39 18.96 11.71
N GLU A 131 6.51 18.72 11.05
CA GLU A 131 6.52 17.97 9.79
C GLU A 131 6.13 16.50 9.98
N VAL A 132 6.55 15.87 11.09
CA VAL A 132 6.11 14.52 11.47
C VAL A 132 4.60 14.49 11.69
N GLU A 133 4.03 15.44 12.44
CA GLU A 133 2.59 15.49 12.69
C GLU A 133 1.76 15.76 11.43
N LYS A 134 2.24 16.61 10.52
CA LYS A 134 1.62 16.79 9.19
C LYS A 134 1.57 15.47 8.42
N LEU A 135 2.70 14.76 8.37
CA LEU A 135 2.80 13.49 7.65
C LEU A 135 1.91 12.40 8.27
N LYS A 136 1.88 12.34 9.61
CA LYS A 136 0.96 11.46 10.36
C LYS A 136 -0.49 11.74 10.02
N ASN A 137 -0.92 13.01 10.07
CA ASN A 137 -2.29 13.41 9.77
C ASN A 137 -2.67 13.09 8.32
N LEU A 138 -1.75 13.32 7.36
CA LEU A 138 -1.96 12.98 5.96
C LEU A 138 -2.17 11.48 5.78
N ILE A 139 -1.26 10.65 6.29
CA ILE A 139 -1.37 9.19 6.21
C ILE A 139 -2.65 8.72 6.91
N SER A 140 -2.95 9.23 8.09
CA SER A 140 -4.16 8.86 8.85
C SER A 140 -5.43 9.16 8.05
N SER A 141 -5.52 10.35 7.44
CA SER A 141 -6.65 10.76 6.60
C SER A 141 -6.77 9.89 5.35
N ASP A 142 -5.66 9.59 4.67
CA ASP A 142 -5.67 8.79 3.44
C ASP A 142 -5.97 7.32 3.70
N MET A 143 -5.44 6.76 4.77
CA MET A 143 -5.76 5.39 5.17
C MET A 143 -7.23 5.27 5.59
N GLN A 144 -7.79 6.29 6.26
CA GLN A 144 -9.22 6.35 6.56
C GLN A 144 -10.08 6.43 5.29
N ASN A 145 -9.57 7.06 4.23
CA ASN A 145 -10.27 7.25 2.95
C ASN A 145 -9.69 6.37 1.82
N ILE A 146 -9.19 5.17 2.14
CA ILE A 146 -8.51 4.30 1.17
C ILE A 146 -9.37 3.94 -0.04
N GLY A 147 -10.70 3.94 0.12
CA GLY A 147 -11.68 3.74 -0.95
C GLY A 147 -11.47 4.66 -2.15
N PHE A 148 -11.09 5.93 -1.93
CA PHE A 148 -10.77 6.87 -3.01
C PHE A 148 -9.62 6.35 -3.91
N PHE A 149 -8.58 5.79 -3.31
CA PHE A 149 -7.45 5.25 -4.05
C PHE A 149 -7.80 3.93 -4.74
N ILE A 150 -8.69 3.13 -4.16
CA ILE A 150 -9.20 1.90 -4.78
C ILE A 150 -10.03 2.22 -6.04
N GLU A 151 -10.95 3.18 -5.95
CA GLU A 151 -11.71 3.66 -7.11
C GLU A 151 -10.78 4.19 -8.21
N LYS A 152 -9.77 4.99 -7.82
CA LYS A 152 -8.75 5.48 -8.75
C LYS A 152 -7.99 4.34 -9.41
N TRP A 153 -7.59 3.32 -8.65
CA TRP A 153 -6.93 2.14 -9.19
C TRP A 153 -7.79 1.45 -10.26
N HIS A 154 -9.08 1.23 -9.99
CA HIS A 154 -10.02 0.62 -10.94
C HIS A 154 -10.27 1.47 -12.19
N SER A 155 -10.09 2.79 -12.11
CA SER A 155 -10.20 3.68 -13.28
C SER A 155 -9.01 3.53 -14.26
N ILE A 156 -7.88 2.96 -13.81
CA ILE A 156 -6.64 2.86 -14.58
C ILE A 156 -6.36 1.41 -14.99
N TYR A 157 -6.62 0.46 -14.10
CA TYR A 157 -6.21 -0.93 -14.26
C TYR A 157 -7.40 -1.88 -14.24
N GLN A 158 -7.24 -2.99 -14.97
CA GLN A 158 -8.13 -4.14 -14.86
C GLN A 158 -7.58 -5.12 -13.81
N VAL A 159 -8.50 -5.74 -13.07
CA VAL A 159 -8.16 -6.73 -12.04
C VAL A 159 -7.55 -7.97 -12.69
N SER A 160 -6.32 -8.30 -12.31
CA SER A 160 -5.67 -9.54 -12.75
C SER A 160 -6.29 -10.73 -12.02
N VAL A 161 -6.63 -11.79 -12.77
CA VAL A 161 -7.12 -13.04 -12.20
C VAL A 161 -5.93 -13.94 -11.89
N THR A 162 -5.83 -14.41 -10.65
CA THR A 162 -4.73 -15.27 -10.22
C THR A 162 -5.22 -16.46 -9.42
N ASP A 163 -4.40 -17.51 -9.35
CA ASP A 163 -4.54 -18.50 -8.29
C ASP A 163 -4.12 -17.94 -6.93
N TRP A 164 -4.13 -18.77 -5.90
CA TRP A 164 -3.80 -18.37 -4.53
C TRP A 164 -2.32 -18.10 -4.31
N ASN A 165 -1.44 -18.60 -5.19
CA ASN A 165 -0.01 -18.33 -5.19
C ASN A 165 0.36 -17.17 -6.12
N GLY A 166 -0.62 -16.41 -6.64
CA GLY A 166 -0.39 -15.29 -7.54
C GLY A 166 -0.02 -15.67 -8.97
N ASN A 167 -0.16 -16.93 -9.39
CA ASN A 167 0.04 -17.28 -10.79
C ASN A 167 -1.17 -16.81 -11.61
N ARG A 168 -0.93 -16.16 -12.75
CA ARG A 168 -2.02 -15.72 -13.64
C ARG A 168 -2.73 -16.92 -14.27
N LYS A 169 -4.04 -16.79 -14.39
CA LYS A 169 -4.86 -17.69 -15.21
C LYS A 169 -5.14 -17.10 -16.58
#